data_AF-A0A8S3F2T5-F1
#
_entry.id   AF-A0A8S3F2T5-F1
#
_cell.length_a   1.000
_cell.length_b   1.000
_cell.length_c   1.000
_cell.angle_alpha   90.00
_cell.angle_beta   90.00
_cell.angle_gamma   90.00
#
_symmetry.space_group_name_H-M   'P 1'
#
loop_
_entity.id
_entity.type
_entity.pdbx_description
1 polymer ?
#
loop_
_entity_poly.entity_id
_entity_poly.type
_entity_poly.pdbx_seq_one_letter_code
_entity_poly.pdbx_strand_id
1 'polypeptide(L)'
;RSEKEESEGTVKSCVQHLSSLIQQYLSHVFIKRAQIDYAENFAMDQQDAIQSAYWNTRMLSIFTAHAWCGANNYSFALVSDNVTHDKYCVAVCLNTIITKLKQYLPDLEEIVFFSDGAASQFKQRYLLQNMTRMMVEHTLKLSWNFFATSHGKGVVDAIGGMVKRMVWQEIMTKKQCRSATDFVRIAKTKTNTIILDEISQTEIDVAKLRLEQLFMATKSVKDTQKLHSVIAIRSDVIECRIYGDSTSKWTVFF
;
A
#
# COMPACT_ATOMS: atom_id res chain seq x y z
N ARG A 1 -28.57 -19.58 5.55
CA ARG A 1 -28.69 -19.88 7.00
C ARG A 1 -27.77 -21.07 7.21
N SER A 2 -26.58 -20.89 7.78
CA SER A 2 -25.69 -22.01 8.07
C SER A 2 -26.30 -22.84 9.20
N GLU A 3 -26.45 -24.14 8.99
CA GLU A 3 -26.89 -25.08 10.03
C GLU A 3 -25.78 -25.18 11.09
N LYS A 4 -26.16 -25.09 12.36
CA LYS A 4 -25.25 -25.34 13.47
C LYS A 4 -25.22 -26.85 13.71
N GLU A 5 -24.09 -27.48 13.42
CA GLU A 5 -23.81 -28.84 13.89
C GLU A 5 -23.23 -28.77 15.30
N GLU A 6 -23.88 -29.45 16.24
CA GLU A 6 -23.37 -29.64 17.61
C GLU A 6 -22.80 -31.06 17.72
N SER A 7 -21.57 -31.17 18.25
CA SER A 7 -20.91 -32.45 18.51
C SER A 7 -20.33 -32.48 19.92
N GLU A 8 -20.49 -33.61 20.61
CA GLU A 8 -19.91 -33.84 21.93
C GLU A 8 -18.50 -34.43 21.83
N GLY A 9 -17.58 -33.94 22.66
CA GLY A 9 -16.19 -34.42 22.68
C GLY A 9 -15.37 -33.83 23.81
N THR A 10 -14.16 -34.35 23.99
CA THR A 10 -13.22 -33.80 24.98
C THR A 10 -12.62 -32.48 24.51
N VAL A 11 -12.21 -31.62 25.44
CA VAL A 11 -11.52 -30.35 25.13
C VAL A 11 -10.34 -30.56 24.17
N LYS A 12 -9.60 -31.66 24.32
CA LYS A 12 -8.46 -32.01 23.46
C LYS A 12 -8.89 -32.32 22.01
N SER A 13 -9.99 -33.06 21.85
CA SER A 13 -10.62 -33.32 20.54
C SER A 13 -11.09 -32.03 19.89
N CYS A 14 -11.72 -31.13 20.66
CA CYS A 14 -12.17 -29.83 20.17
C CYS A 14 -10.99 -28.96 19.71
N VAL A 15 -9.89 -28.92 20.47
CA VAL A 15 -8.66 -28.18 20.08
C VAL A 15 -8.03 -28.78 18.82
N GLN A 16 -8.00 -30.10 18.68
CA GLN A 16 -7.48 -30.76 17.46
C GLN A 16 -8.36 -30.46 16.25
N HIS A 17 -9.68 -30.53 16.41
CA HIS A 17 -10.64 -30.22 15.35
C HIS A 17 -10.59 -28.75 14.93
N LEU A 18 -10.54 -27.83 15.90
CA LEU A 18 -10.33 -26.40 15.65
C LEU A 18 -8.98 -26.16 14.96
N SER A 19 -7.92 -26.85 15.35
CA SER A 19 -6.60 -26.72 14.70
C SER A 19 -6.62 -27.21 13.24
N SER A 20 -7.33 -28.31 12.94
CA SER A 20 -7.52 -28.78 11.56
C SER A 20 -8.39 -27.84 10.72
N LEU A 21 -9.44 -27.27 11.32
CA LEU A 21 -10.29 -26.27 10.66
C LEU A 21 -9.54 -24.95 10.45
N ILE A 22 -8.72 -24.52 11.40
CA ILE A 22 -7.86 -23.33 11.26
C ILE A 22 -6.98 -23.49 10.02
N GLN A 23 -6.44 -24.68 9.76
CA GLN A 23 -5.63 -24.94 8.56
C GLN A 23 -6.46 -24.80 7.25
N GLN A 24 -7.73 -25.20 7.28
CA GLN A 24 -8.68 -25.02 6.17
C GLN A 24 -9.19 -23.57 6.03
N TYR A 25 -9.29 -22.79 7.12
CA TYR A 25 -9.56 -21.35 7.06
C TYR A 25 -8.32 -20.52 6.68
N LEU A 26 -7.12 -21.07 6.90
CA LEU A 26 -5.84 -20.50 6.51
C LEU A 26 -5.46 -20.80 5.05
N SER A 27 -6.15 -21.73 4.37
CA SER A 27 -5.90 -22.00 2.94
C SER A 27 -6.38 -20.86 2.05
N HIS A 28 -7.26 -19.99 2.54
CA HIS A 28 -7.54 -18.73 1.90
C HIS A 28 -6.47 -17.71 2.31
N VAL A 29 -5.65 -17.32 1.35
CA VAL A 29 -4.58 -16.37 1.61
C VAL A 29 -5.19 -14.97 1.64
N PHE A 30 -5.30 -14.40 2.84
CA PHE A 30 -5.83 -13.05 3.05
C PHE A 30 -4.75 -12.14 3.63
N ILE A 31 -4.62 -10.95 3.07
CA ILE A 31 -3.82 -9.89 3.69
C ILE A 31 -4.73 -9.18 4.70
N LYS A 32 -4.62 -9.60 5.96
CA LYS A 32 -5.41 -9.06 7.08
C LYS A 32 -5.22 -7.55 7.24
N ARG A 33 -4.05 -7.05 6.85
CA ARG A 33 -3.71 -5.64 6.86
C ARG A 33 -2.57 -5.38 5.86
N ALA A 34 -2.72 -4.39 5.01
CA ALA A 34 -1.65 -3.78 4.23
C ALA A 34 -1.56 -2.32 4.65
N GLN A 35 -0.57 -1.98 5.49
CA GLN A 35 -0.34 -0.58 5.85
C GLN A 35 0.53 0.07 4.79
N ILE A 36 0.12 1.25 4.33
CA ILE A 36 0.82 2.00 3.29
C ILE A 36 1.00 3.46 3.72
N ASP A 37 2.12 4.06 3.31
CA ASP A 37 2.41 5.46 3.54
C ASP A 37 3.54 5.96 2.64
N TYR A 38 3.66 7.27 2.48
CA TYR A 38 4.87 7.90 1.94
C TYR A 38 5.85 8.19 3.07
N ALA A 39 7.07 7.66 2.96
CA ALA A 39 8.15 8.17 3.77
C ALA A 39 8.53 9.57 3.30
N GLU A 40 8.99 10.42 4.23
CA GLU A 40 9.55 11.72 3.89
C GLU A 40 10.61 11.59 2.77
N ASN A 41 10.49 12.46 1.76
CA ASN A 41 11.36 12.48 0.59
C ASN A 41 12.84 12.49 0.99
N PHE A 42 13.65 11.72 0.27
CA PHE A 42 15.07 11.61 0.55
C PHE A 42 15.86 12.60 -0.29
N ALA A 43 16.59 13.47 0.38
CA ALA A 43 17.57 14.37 -0.23
C ALA A 43 18.82 13.58 -0.64
N MET A 44 19.15 13.57 -1.94
CA MET A 44 20.36 12.90 -2.46
C MET A 44 21.62 13.76 -2.31
N ASP A 45 21.84 14.30 -1.12
CA ASP A 45 23.02 15.11 -0.83
C ASP A 45 24.29 14.26 -0.92
N GLN A 46 25.27 14.75 -1.68
CA GLN A 46 26.58 14.12 -1.78
C GLN A 46 27.49 14.69 -0.69
N GLN A 47 28.35 13.85 -0.10
CA GLN A 47 29.26 14.25 0.98
C GLN A 47 30.19 15.40 0.60
N ASP A 48 30.64 15.45 -0.66
CA ASP A 48 31.57 16.48 -1.18
C ASP A 48 30.84 17.48 -2.11
N ALA A 49 29.56 17.76 -1.86
CA ALA A 49 28.78 18.68 -2.68
C ALA A 49 29.25 20.15 -2.51
N ILE A 50 29.47 20.86 -3.62
CA ILE A 50 29.77 22.30 -3.62
C ILE A 50 28.58 23.10 -3.06
N GLN A 51 28.84 24.27 -2.47
CA GLN A 51 27.82 25.09 -1.80
C GLN A 51 26.60 25.43 -2.69
N SER A 52 26.77 25.52 -4.01
CA SER A 52 25.68 25.77 -4.95
C SER A 52 24.74 24.57 -5.14
N ALA A 53 25.17 23.35 -4.84
CA ALA A 53 24.33 22.15 -4.92
C ALA A 53 23.30 22.07 -3.77
N TYR A 54 23.53 22.79 -2.67
CA TYR A 54 22.62 22.85 -1.52
C TYR A 54 21.25 23.46 -1.86
N TRP A 55 21.19 24.36 -2.85
CA TRP A 55 19.94 25.03 -3.25
C TRP A 55 19.12 24.23 -4.27
N ASN A 56 19.66 23.12 -4.77
CA ASN A 56 19.07 22.35 -5.87
C ASN A 56 19.20 20.83 -5.64
N THR A 57 19.13 20.41 -4.37
CA THR A 57 19.21 19.00 -4.00
C THR A 57 18.05 18.25 -4.65
N ARG A 58 18.39 17.30 -5.53
CA ARG A 58 17.41 16.38 -6.07
C ARG A 58 16.89 15.49 -4.95
N MET A 59 15.57 15.39 -4.89
CA MET A 59 14.88 14.54 -3.94
C MET A 59 14.26 13.35 -4.68
N LEU A 60 14.11 12.25 -3.97
CA LEU A 60 13.33 11.09 -4.40
C LEU A 60 12.20 10.80 -3.41
N SER A 61 11.10 10.27 -3.92
CA SER A 61 9.98 9.80 -3.10
C SER A 61 10.13 8.31 -2.81
N ILE A 62 9.65 7.89 -1.64
CA ILE A 62 9.66 6.49 -1.22
C ILE A 62 8.27 6.14 -0.73
N PHE A 63 7.57 5.34 -1.52
CA PHE A 63 6.30 4.74 -1.13
C PHE A 63 6.58 3.46 -0.36
N THR A 64 6.11 3.38 0.88
CA THR A 64 6.35 2.26 1.77
C THR A 64 5.08 1.48 2.01
N ALA A 65 5.18 0.15 2.04
CA ALA A 65 4.06 -0.71 2.38
C ALA A 65 4.52 -1.89 3.22
N HIS A 66 3.64 -2.38 4.09
CA HIS A 66 3.85 -3.61 4.82
C HIS A 66 2.56 -4.42 4.85
N ALA A 67 2.63 -5.64 4.32
CA ALA A 67 1.51 -6.57 4.26
C ALA A 67 1.71 -7.74 5.23
N TRP A 68 0.73 -7.92 6.12
CA TRP A 68 0.67 -9.06 7.05
C TRP A 68 -0.21 -10.16 6.48
N CYS A 69 0.37 -11.34 6.26
CA CYS A 69 -0.29 -12.50 5.68
C CYS A 69 -0.01 -13.77 6.49
N GLY A 70 -0.81 -14.01 7.54
CA GLY A 70 -0.63 -15.16 8.43
C GLY A 70 0.75 -15.13 9.10
N ALA A 71 1.61 -16.11 8.78
CA ALA A 71 2.98 -16.19 9.27
C ALA A 71 3.99 -15.40 8.41
N ASN A 72 3.63 -15.01 7.19
CA ASN A 72 4.49 -14.29 6.25
C ASN A 72 4.21 -12.80 6.27
N ASN A 73 5.26 -11.99 6.17
CA ASN A 73 5.17 -10.54 6.10
C ASN A 73 5.96 -10.03 4.90
N TYR A 74 5.40 -9.06 4.18
CA TYR A 74 6.02 -8.49 2.98
C TYR A 74 6.19 -6.99 3.17
N SER A 75 7.45 -6.55 3.23
CA SER A 75 7.82 -5.13 3.31
C SER A 75 8.22 -4.63 1.93
N PHE A 76 7.68 -3.48 1.53
CA PHE A 76 7.95 -2.84 0.26
C PHE A 76 8.49 -1.43 0.47
N ALA A 77 9.43 -1.04 -0.37
CA ALA A 77 9.87 0.33 -0.55
C ALA A 77 10.01 0.58 -2.05
N LEU A 78 9.02 1.27 -2.62
CA LEU A 78 8.98 1.65 -4.02
C LEU A 78 9.51 3.08 -4.16
N VAL A 79 10.51 3.27 -5.01
CA VAL A 79 11.30 4.49 -5.07
C VAL A 79 11.09 5.19 -6.40
N SER A 80 10.86 6.50 -6.41
CA SER A 80 10.72 7.27 -7.65
C SER A 80 11.47 8.59 -7.59
N ASP A 81 12.02 9.02 -8.73
CA ASP A 81 12.50 10.39 -8.92
C ASP A 81 11.35 11.40 -9.00
N ASN A 82 10.11 10.93 -9.17
CA ASN A 82 8.93 11.77 -9.10
C ASN A 82 8.52 12.02 -7.64
N VAL A 83 8.47 13.29 -7.23
CA VAL A 83 8.13 13.71 -5.85
C VAL A 83 6.76 14.37 -5.72
N THR A 84 5.91 14.32 -6.76
CA THR A 84 4.59 14.98 -6.75
C THR A 84 3.58 14.26 -5.85
N HIS A 85 3.83 12.98 -5.54
CA HIS A 85 2.93 12.08 -4.83
C HIS A 85 1.52 12.05 -5.43
N ASP A 86 1.42 12.25 -6.74
CA ASP A 86 0.13 12.40 -7.39
C ASP A 86 -0.66 11.06 -7.47
N LYS A 87 -1.93 11.20 -7.85
CA LYS A 87 -2.87 10.08 -8.00
C LYS A 87 -2.40 8.99 -8.97
N TYR A 88 -1.58 9.32 -9.98
CA TYR A 88 -1.08 8.34 -10.94
C TYR A 88 0.08 7.57 -10.36
N CYS A 89 1.01 8.25 -9.69
CA CYS A 89 2.11 7.61 -8.97
C CYS A 89 1.57 6.65 -7.89
N VAL A 90 0.58 7.08 -7.10
CA VAL A 90 -0.09 6.22 -6.13
C VAL A 90 -0.74 5.00 -6.79
N ALA A 91 -1.41 5.19 -7.93
CA ALA A 91 -2.03 4.08 -8.66
C ALA A 91 -1.00 3.05 -9.16
N VAL A 92 0.15 3.50 -9.66
CA VAL A 92 1.25 2.62 -10.06
C VAL A 92 1.81 1.87 -8.85
N CYS A 93 2.09 2.56 -7.75
CA CYS A 93 2.62 1.94 -6.53
C CYS A 93 1.70 0.84 -6.01
N LEU A 94 0.39 1.11 -5.93
CA LEU A 94 -0.61 0.12 -5.51
C LEU A 94 -0.67 -1.08 -6.47
N ASN A 95 -0.67 -0.82 -7.78
CA ASN A 95 -0.70 -1.90 -8.77
C ASN A 95 0.55 -2.78 -8.69
N THR A 96 1.73 -2.20 -8.49
CA THR A 96 3.00 -2.92 -8.29
C THR A 96 2.95 -3.79 -7.04
N ILE A 97 2.46 -3.25 -5.92
CA ILE A 97 2.30 -4.01 -4.67
C ILE A 97 1.35 -5.19 -4.86
N ILE A 98 0.15 -4.96 -5.42
CA ILE A 98 -0.84 -6.02 -5.62
C ILE A 98 -0.29 -7.10 -6.56
N THR A 99 0.35 -6.70 -7.65
CA THR A 99 0.94 -7.64 -8.63
C THR A 99 2.00 -8.51 -7.98
N LYS A 100 2.91 -7.91 -7.19
CA LYS A 100 3.95 -8.67 -6.47
C LYS A 100 3.37 -9.58 -5.40
N LEU A 101 2.40 -9.10 -4.63
CA LEU A 101 1.73 -9.93 -3.64
C LEU A 101 1.08 -11.15 -4.29
N LYS A 102 0.41 -10.98 -5.44
CA LYS A 102 -0.13 -12.11 -6.21
C LYS A 102 0.92 -13.08 -6.76
N GLN A 103 2.11 -12.58 -7.11
CA GLN A 103 3.22 -13.47 -7.51
C GLN A 103 3.71 -14.33 -6.34
N TYR A 104 3.80 -13.76 -5.14
CA TYR A 104 4.20 -14.49 -3.93
C TYR A 104 3.08 -15.34 -3.33
N LEU A 105 1.83 -14.92 -3.53
CA LEU A 105 0.62 -15.47 -2.97
C LEU A 105 -0.41 -15.65 -4.10
N PRO A 106 -0.31 -16.71 -4.93
CA PRO A 106 -1.20 -16.91 -6.07
C PRO A 106 -2.69 -17.01 -5.68
N ASP A 107 -2.97 -17.55 -4.49
CA ASP A 107 -4.32 -17.74 -3.94
C ASP A 107 -4.82 -16.52 -3.13
N LEU A 108 -4.19 -15.35 -3.32
CA LEU A 108 -4.62 -14.12 -2.66
C LEU A 108 -6.04 -13.75 -3.12
N GLU A 109 -6.97 -13.63 -2.17
CA GLU A 109 -8.38 -13.31 -2.46
C GLU A 109 -8.82 -11.93 -1.95
N GLU A 110 -8.22 -11.44 -0.86
CA GLU A 110 -8.62 -10.19 -0.21
C GLU A 110 -7.43 -9.40 0.32
N ILE A 111 -7.50 -8.08 0.14
CA ILE A 111 -6.57 -7.12 0.73
C ILE A 111 -7.36 -6.05 1.48
N VAL A 112 -7.01 -5.89 2.76
CA VAL A 112 -7.49 -4.78 3.60
C VAL A 112 -6.39 -3.73 3.73
N PHE A 113 -6.49 -2.65 2.98
CA PHE A 113 -5.56 -1.52 3.04
C PHE A 113 -5.80 -0.65 4.27
N PHE A 114 -4.72 -0.09 4.79
CA PHE A 114 -4.73 0.89 5.87
C PHE A 114 -3.76 2.02 5.51
N SER A 115 -4.26 3.24 5.51
CA SER A 115 -3.44 4.43 5.26
C SER A 115 -3.80 5.55 6.22
N ASP A 116 -3.00 6.61 6.22
CA ASP A 116 -3.40 7.86 6.84
C ASP A 116 -4.62 8.48 6.11
N GLY A 117 -5.21 9.49 6.75
CA GLY A 117 -6.35 10.21 6.20
C GLY A 117 -5.98 11.38 5.28
N ALA A 118 -4.74 11.50 4.79
CA ALA A 118 -4.33 12.67 4.04
C ALA A 118 -5.08 12.77 2.70
N ALA A 119 -5.77 13.89 2.50
CA ALA A 119 -6.59 14.15 1.33
C ALA A 119 -5.77 14.29 0.03
N SER A 120 -4.51 14.75 0.14
CA SER A 120 -3.61 14.91 -1.00
C SER A 120 -3.14 13.58 -1.59
N GLN A 121 -3.15 12.49 -0.80
CA GLN A 121 -2.54 11.22 -1.16
C GLN A 121 -3.58 10.10 -1.23
N PHE A 122 -4.11 9.67 -0.08
CA PHE A 122 -4.91 8.44 -0.03
C PHE A 122 -6.41 8.70 0.10
N LYS A 123 -6.82 9.69 0.89
CA LYS A 123 -8.24 9.96 1.19
C LYS A 123 -8.88 10.86 0.15
N GLN A 124 -8.89 10.40 -1.10
CA GLN A 124 -9.38 11.15 -2.27
C GLN A 124 -10.24 10.30 -3.23
N ARG A 125 -11.13 10.96 -3.97
CA ARG A 125 -12.08 10.33 -4.91
C ARG A 125 -11.43 9.43 -5.94
N TYR A 126 -10.24 9.80 -6.44
CA TYR A 126 -9.55 9.05 -7.50
C TYR A 126 -9.06 7.70 -6.99
N LEU A 127 -8.56 7.64 -5.75
CA LEU A 127 -8.17 6.38 -5.13
C LEU A 127 -9.37 5.47 -4.93
N LEU A 128 -10.48 6.02 -4.41
CA LEU A 128 -11.70 5.25 -4.18
C LEU A 128 -12.26 4.68 -5.49
N GLN A 129 -12.25 5.46 -6.57
CA GLN A 129 -12.68 4.99 -7.87
C GLN A 129 -11.71 3.95 -8.45
N ASN A 130 -10.40 4.21 -8.39
CA ASN A 130 -9.37 3.28 -8.88
C ASN A 130 -9.41 1.93 -8.14
N MET A 131 -9.77 1.94 -6.85
CA MET A 131 -9.95 0.72 -6.06
C MET A 131 -10.97 -0.22 -6.70
N THR A 132 -12.09 0.29 -7.23
CA THR A 132 -13.09 -0.56 -7.92
C THR A 132 -12.54 -1.19 -9.21
N ARG A 133 -11.64 -0.49 -9.91
CA ARG A 133 -10.98 -1.00 -11.11
C ARG A 133 -9.94 -2.07 -10.77
N MET A 134 -9.07 -1.80 -9.80
CA MET A 134 -8.08 -2.77 -9.32
C MET A 134 -8.74 -4.05 -8.79
N MET A 135 -9.87 -3.93 -8.10
CA MET A 135 -10.67 -5.06 -7.62
C MET A 135 -11.06 -6.00 -8.78
N VAL A 136 -11.53 -5.45 -9.90
CA VAL A 136 -11.90 -6.22 -11.10
C VAL A 136 -10.67 -6.73 -11.85
N GLU A 137 -9.69 -5.86 -12.13
CA GLU A 137 -8.47 -6.18 -12.87
C GLU A 137 -7.68 -7.31 -12.22
N HIS A 138 -7.61 -7.30 -10.89
CA HIS A 138 -6.92 -8.33 -10.13
C HIS A 138 -7.86 -9.42 -9.64
N THR A 139 -9.16 -9.36 -9.85
CA THR A 139 -10.11 -10.36 -9.29
C THR A 139 -9.88 -10.56 -7.78
N LEU A 140 -9.85 -9.46 -7.02
CA LEU A 140 -9.59 -9.43 -5.58
C LEU A 140 -10.69 -8.68 -4.85
N LYS A 141 -10.98 -9.03 -3.60
CA LYS A 141 -11.76 -8.18 -2.70
C LYS A 141 -10.85 -7.10 -2.13
N LEU A 142 -11.25 -5.84 -2.27
CA LEU A 142 -10.49 -4.70 -1.75
C LEU A 142 -11.32 -3.91 -0.74
N SER A 143 -10.75 -3.71 0.43
CA SER A 143 -11.26 -2.78 1.43
C SER A 143 -10.17 -1.84 1.89
N TRP A 144 -10.55 -0.66 2.36
CA TRP A 144 -9.65 0.40 2.75
C TRP A 144 -10.13 1.05 4.04
N ASN A 145 -9.23 1.13 5.02
CA ASN A 145 -9.46 1.80 6.28
C ASN A 145 -8.51 2.99 6.44
N PHE A 146 -9.02 4.09 6.98
CA PHE A 146 -8.24 5.31 7.21
C PHE A 146 -8.00 5.50 8.70
N PHE A 147 -6.74 5.73 9.08
CA PHE A 147 -6.40 6.16 10.43
C PHE A 147 -6.84 7.61 10.68
N ALA A 148 -6.98 7.96 11.95
CA ALA A 148 -7.14 9.35 12.34
C ALA A 148 -5.91 10.15 11.91
N THR A 149 -6.13 11.31 11.30
CA THR A 149 -5.07 12.23 10.89
C THR A 149 -4.20 12.58 12.10
N SER A 150 -2.88 12.49 11.94
CA SER A 150 -1.86 12.89 12.94
C SER A 150 -1.60 11.93 14.11
N HIS A 151 -2.03 10.66 14.07
CA HIS A 151 -1.70 9.69 15.13
C HIS A 151 -1.05 8.40 14.64
N GLY A 152 0.22 8.24 15.01
CA GLY A 152 0.93 6.95 15.11
C GLY A 152 1.99 6.74 14.04
N LYS A 153 3.27 6.78 14.43
CA LYS A 153 4.35 6.22 13.62
C LYS A 153 4.13 4.72 13.47
N GLY A 154 4.14 4.22 12.25
CA GLY A 154 3.88 2.83 11.90
C GLY A 154 5.11 2.05 11.46
N VAL A 155 4.90 0.79 11.09
CA VAL A 155 5.95 -0.06 10.49
C VAL A 155 6.47 0.52 9.17
N VAL A 156 5.61 1.23 8.42
CA VAL A 156 5.92 1.89 7.15
C VAL A 156 6.96 2.99 7.32
N ASP A 157 6.87 3.79 8.40
CA ASP A 157 7.91 4.76 8.77
C ASP A 157 9.25 4.09 9.07
N ALA A 158 9.22 2.95 9.76
CA ALA A 158 10.42 2.19 10.09
C ALA A 158 11.09 1.63 8.82
N ILE A 159 10.32 1.13 7.86
CA ILE A 159 10.82 0.69 6.55
C ILE A 159 11.49 1.86 5.82
N GLY A 160 10.80 2.99 5.70
CA GLY A 160 11.33 4.19 5.05
C GLY A 160 12.61 4.69 5.70
N GLY A 161 12.61 4.85 7.03
CA GLY A 161 13.78 5.28 7.80
C GLY A 161 14.96 4.32 7.67
N MET A 162 14.71 3.01 7.69
CA MET A 162 15.73 1.98 7.55
C MET A 162 16.39 2.00 6.18
N VAL A 163 15.62 2.03 5.08
CA VAL A 163 16.17 2.04 3.72
C VAL A 163 16.93 3.35 3.47
N LYS A 164 16.38 4.50 3.89
CA LYS A 164 17.08 5.80 3.82
C LYS A 164 18.42 5.74 4.55
N ARG A 165 18.45 5.18 5.76
CA ARG A 165 19.68 5.05 6.56
C ARG A 165 20.71 4.16 5.87
N MET A 166 20.30 3.02 5.30
CA MET A 166 21.19 2.10 4.59
C MET A 166 21.86 2.79 3.39
N VAL A 167 21.09 3.51 2.57
CA VAL A 167 21.63 4.22 1.41
C VAL A 167 22.48 5.41 1.85
N TRP A 168 22.06 6.16 2.86
CA TRP A 168 22.82 7.29 3.39
C TRP A 168 24.22 6.87 3.87
N GLN A 169 24.32 5.76 4.62
CA GLN A 169 25.59 5.22 5.08
C GLN A 169 26.55 4.92 3.91
N GLU A 170 26.03 4.44 2.78
CA GLU A 170 26.82 4.18 1.59
C GLU A 170 27.26 5.46 0.89
N ILE A 171 26.40 6.48 0.83
CA ILE A 171 26.77 7.80 0.32
C ILE A 171 27.91 8.40 1.14
N MET A 172 27.90 8.23 2.47
CA MET A 172 28.99 8.64 3.36
C MET A 172 30.31 7.86 3.16
N THR A 173 30.27 6.77 2.38
CA THR A 173 31.49 6.06 1.92
C THR A 173 31.91 6.46 0.51
N LYS A 174 31.45 7.63 0.05
CA LYS A 174 31.70 8.20 -1.30
C LYS A 174 31.02 7.45 -2.45
N LYS A 175 30.03 6.60 -2.18
CA LYS A 175 29.19 6.06 -3.26
C LYS A 175 28.23 7.13 -3.76
N GLN A 176 28.07 7.21 -5.07
CA GLN A 176 27.16 8.17 -5.68
C GLN A 176 25.76 7.55 -5.82
N CYS A 177 24.75 8.30 -5.38
CA CYS A 177 23.33 8.00 -5.56
C CYS A 177 22.70 9.23 -6.21
N ARG A 178 22.31 9.13 -7.49
CA ARG A 178 21.83 10.27 -8.28
C ARG A 178 20.43 10.12 -8.86
N SER A 179 19.84 8.94 -8.72
CA SER A 179 18.50 8.60 -9.16
C SER A 179 17.85 7.54 -8.26
N ALA A 180 16.55 7.33 -8.44
CA ALA A 180 15.82 6.20 -7.87
C ALA A 180 16.46 4.85 -8.22
N THR A 181 16.93 4.67 -9.47
CA THR A 181 17.63 3.47 -9.90
C THR A 181 18.89 3.21 -9.06
N ASP A 182 19.71 4.24 -8.84
CA ASP A 182 20.91 4.13 -8.01
C ASP A 182 20.56 3.79 -6.57
N PHE A 183 19.53 4.46 -6.02
CA PHE A 183 19.06 4.24 -4.67
C PHE A 183 18.63 2.78 -4.47
N VAL A 184 17.81 2.25 -5.37
CA VAL A 184 17.33 0.85 -5.34
C VAL A 184 18.50 -0.12 -5.47
N ARG A 185 19.42 0.14 -6.40
CA ARG A 185 20.62 -0.69 -6.60
C ARG A 185 21.47 -0.75 -5.33
N ILE A 186 21.72 0.39 -4.68
CA ILE A 186 22.49 0.44 -3.43
C ILE A 186 21.74 -0.29 -2.31
N ALA A 187 20.45 0.00 -2.12
CA ALA A 187 19.63 -0.60 -1.07
C ALA A 187 19.56 -2.13 -1.19
N LYS A 188 19.44 -2.68 -2.41
CA LYS A 188 19.45 -4.13 -2.67
C LYS A 188 20.75 -4.82 -2.25
N THR A 189 21.87 -4.10 -2.20
CA THR A 189 23.14 -4.68 -1.66
C THR A 189 23.13 -4.83 -0.14
N LYS A 190 22.19 -4.16 0.56
CA LYS A 190 22.12 -4.11 2.02
C LYS A 190 20.99 -4.91 2.62
N THR A 191 19.93 -5.17 1.87
CA THR A 191 18.79 -5.95 2.33
C THR A 191 18.17 -6.76 1.21
N ASN A 192 17.79 -8.00 1.55
CA ASN A 192 16.95 -8.88 0.75
C ASN A 192 15.56 -9.10 1.38
N THR A 193 15.31 -8.50 2.56
CA THR A 193 14.04 -8.66 3.31
C THR A 193 12.99 -7.64 2.91
N ILE A 194 13.41 -6.53 2.29
CA ILE A 194 12.53 -5.47 1.79
C ILE A 194 12.51 -5.57 0.27
N ILE A 195 11.31 -5.67 -0.28
CA ILE A 195 11.08 -5.67 -1.72
C ILE A 195 11.27 -4.23 -2.21
N LEU A 196 12.35 -4.02 -2.95
CA LEU A 196 12.78 -2.73 -3.46
C LEU A 196 12.59 -2.67 -4.96
N ASP A 197 11.80 -1.73 -5.45
CA ASP A 197 11.65 -1.48 -6.89
C ASP A 197 11.66 0.01 -7.19
N GLU A 198 12.08 0.34 -8.39
CA GLU A 198 11.95 1.68 -8.94
C GLU A 198 10.58 1.82 -9.59
N ILE A 199 9.94 2.97 -9.39
CA ILE A 199 8.77 3.41 -10.16
C ILE A 199 9.24 4.51 -11.10
N SER A 200 9.32 4.18 -12.39
CA SER A 200 9.83 5.08 -13.41
C SER A 200 8.78 6.12 -13.81
N GLN A 201 9.23 7.27 -14.33
CA GLN A 201 8.33 8.28 -14.88
C GLN A 201 7.51 7.72 -16.06
N THR A 202 8.09 6.81 -16.86
CA THR A 202 7.39 6.16 -17.97
C THR A 202 6.19 5.33 -17.50
N GLU A 203 6.32 4.59 -16.39
CA GLU A 203 5.18 3.84 -15.82
C GLU A 203 4.07 4.78 -15.31
N ILE A 204 4.46 5.91 -14.71
CA ILE A 204 3.52 6.94 -14.25
C ILE A 204 2.78 7.55 -15.45
N ASP A 205 3.49 7.86 -16.54
CA ASP A 205 2.89 8.44 -17.75
C ASP A 205 1.93 7.46 -18.43
N VAL A 206 2.28 6.17 -18.50
CA VAL A 206 1.38 5.12 -19.01
C VAL A 206 0.13 5.00 -18.13
N ALA A 207 0.28 5.01 -16.80
CA ALA A 207 -0.86 4.99 -15.89
C ALA A 207 -1.74 6.23 -16.05
N LYS A 208 -1.13 7.39 -16.28
CA LYS A 208 -1.85 8.63 -16.59
C LYS A 208 -2.69 8.49 -17.84
N LEU A 209 -2.12 8.02 -18.96
CA LEU A 209 -2.87 7.80 -20.20
C LEU A 209 -4.07 6.86 -20.00
N ARG A 210 -3.92 5.82 -19.17
CA ARG A 210 -4.99 4.85 -18.86
C ARG A 210 -6.08 5.42 -17.95
N LEU A 211 -5.70 6.19 -16.94
CA LEU A 211 -6.59 6.59 -15.84
C LEU A 211 -7.13 8.02 -15.96
N GLU A 212 -6.57 8.88 -16.82
CA GLU A 212 -6.96 10.29 -16.93
C GLU A 212 -8.46 10.44 -17.20
N GLN A 213 -8.99 9.73 -18.20
CA GLN A 213 -10.41 9.80 -18.55
C GLN A 213 -11.32 9.37 -17.39
N LEU A 214 -10.95 8.29 -16.70
CA LEU A 214 -11.65 7.79 -15.52
C LEU A 214 -11.66 8.84 -14.41
N PHE A 215 -10.50 9.40 -14.10
CA PHE A 215 -10.34 10.38 -13.03
C PHE A 215 -11.03 11.70 -13.34
N MET A 216 -11.02 12.17 -14.59
CA MET A 216 -11.78 13.35 -15.00
C MET A 216 -13.28 13.14 -14.86
N ALA A 217 -13.79 11.94 -15.17
CA ALA A 217 -15.20 11.61 -15.01
C ALA A 217 -15.62 11.35 -13.54
N THR A 218 -14.65 11.08 -12.65
CA THR A 218 -14.91 10.72 -11.26
C THR A 218 -15.55 11.88 -10.49
N LYS A 219 -16.78 11.68 -10.02
CA LYS A 219 -17.50 12.66 -9.20
C LYS A 219 -16.92 12.74 -7.79
N SER A 220 -17.10 13.91 -7.16
CA SER A 220 -16.70 14.11 -5.77
C SER A 220 -17.56 13.26 -4.84
N VAL A 221 -16.92 12.56 -3.90
CA VAL A 221 -17.59 11.76 -2.89
C VAL A 221 -17.93 12.64 -1.69
N LYS A 222 -19.22 12.72 -1.34
CA LYS A 222 -19.69 13.54 -0.22
C LYS A 222 -19.04 13.08 1.09
N ASP A 223 -18.63 14.02 1.93
CA ASP A 223 -18.07 13.77 3.26
C ASP A 223 -16.86 12.79 3.25
N THR A 224 -16.06 12.78 2.16
CA THR A 224 -14.89 11.88 2.00
C THR A 224 -14.00 11.88 3.24
N GLN A 225 -13.79 13.04 3.87
CA GLN A 225 -12.93 13.18 5.06
C GLN A 225 -13.49 12.53 6.32
N LYS A 226 -14.80 12.26 6.39
CA LYS A 226 -15.44 11.55 7.51
C LYS A 226 -15.44 10.02 7.34
N LEU A 227 -15.04 9.53 6.17
CA LEU A 227 -14.94 8.09 5.89
C LEU A 227 -13.83 7.48 6.74
N HIS A 228 -14.10 6.37 7.42
CA HIS A 228 -13.04 5.57 8.06
C HIS A 228 -12.89 4.20 7.41
N SER A 229 -13.91 3.71 6.70
CA SER A 229 -13.86 2.43 6.00
C SER A 229 -14.61 2.50 4.68
N VAL A 230 -14.01 1.93 3.63
CA VAL A 230 -14.57 1.83 2.30
C VAL A 230 -14.34 0.42 1.75
N ILE A 231 -15.33 -0.15 1.10
CA ILE A 231 -15.25 -1.49 0.48
C ILE A 231 -15.65 -1.37 -0.99
N ALA A 232 -14.83 -1.91 -1.89
CA ALA A 232 -15.21 -2.06 -3.28
C ALA A 232 -16.20 -3.23 -3.42
N ILE A 233 -17.39 -2.97 -3.97
CA ILE A 233 -18.41 -4.01 -4.19
C ILE A 233 -18.33 -4.56 -5.61
N ARG A 234 -18.30 -3.66 -6.60
CA ARG A 234 -18.21 -3.96 -8.03
C ARG A 234 -17.66 -2.74 -8.76
N SER A 235 -17.47 -2.83 -10.08
CA SER A 235 -17.06 -1.68 -10.90
C SER A 235 -17.94 -0.47 -10.59
N ASP A 236 -17.31 0.67 -10.32
CA ASP A 236 -17.95 1.96 -10.09
C ASP A 236 -18.88 2.04 -8.87
N VAL A 237 -18.80 1.06 -7.96
CA VAL A 237 -19.64 1.00 -6.75
C VAL A 237 -18.82 0.67 -5.51
N ILE A 238 -18.88 1.57 -4.52
CA ILE A 238 -18.27 1.38 -3.20
C ILE A 238 -19.30 1.46 -2.09
N GLU A 239 -19.09 0.69 -1.01
CA GLU A 239 -19.78 0.86 0.27
C GLU A 239 -18.89 1.70 1.19
N CYS A 240 -19.45 2.75 1.77
CA CYS A 240 -18.79 3.67 2.68
C CYS A 240 -19.35 3.51 4.09
N ARG A 241 -18.47 3.62 5.10
CA ARG A 241 -18.84 3.61 6.52
C ARG A 241 -18.15 4.74 7.28
N ILE A 242 -18.85 5.28 8.26
CA ILE A 242 -18.31 6.33 9.15
C ILE A 242 -17.24 5.73 10.08
N TYR A 243 -17.41 4.49 10.53
CA TYR A 243 -16.44 3.73 11.32
C TYR A 243 -16.39 2.28 10.82
N GLY A 244 -15.32 1.53 11.11
CA GLY A 244 -15.16 0.15 10.61
C GLY A 244 -16.29 -0.80 11.06
N ASP A 245 -16.84 -0.57 12.24
CA ASP A 245 -17.93 -1.31 12.90
C ASP A 245 -19.30 -0.64 12.77
N SER A 246 -19.39 0.50 12.06
CA SER A 246 -20.65 1.25 11.92
C SER A 246 -21.71 0.43 11.20
N THR A 247 -22.88 0.30 11.80
CA THR A 247 -24.09 -0.26 11.16
C THR A 247 -24.63 0.66 10.06
N SER A 248 -24.39 1.97 10.20
CA SER A 248 -24.71 2.97 9.18
C SER A 248 -23.73 2.88 8.03
N LYS A 249 -24.24 2.47 6.87
CA LYS A 249 -23.51 2.31 5.61
C LYS A 249 -24.27 2.95 4.47
N TRP A 250 -23.56 3.48 3.49
CA TRP A 250 -24.16 4.02 2.27
C TRP A 250 -23.32 3.66 1.06
N THR A 251 -23.96 3.63 -0.09
CA THR A 251 -23.33 3.25 -1.35
C THR A 251 -23.05 4.51 -2.16
N VAL A 252 -21.87 4.56 -2.77
CA VAL A 252 -21.51 5.60 -3.73
C VAL A 252 -21.38 4.96 -5.10
N PHE A 253 -21.98 5.61 -6.10
CA PHE A 253 -21.93 5.25 -7.51
C PHE A 253 -21.15 6.35 -8.23
N PHE A 254 -20.10 5.96 -8.95
CA PHE A 254 -19.24 6.89 -9.67
C PHE A 254 -19.81 7.28 -11.04
#